data_AF-A0A967YGF4-F1
#
_entry.id   AF-A0A967YGF4-F1
#
_cell.length_a   1.000
_cell.length_b   1.000
_cell.length_c   1.000
_cell.angle_alpha   90.00
_cell.angle_beta   90.00
_cell.angle_gamma   90.00
#
_symmetry.space_group_name_H-M   'P 1'
#
loop_
_entity.id
_entity.type
_entity.pdbx_description
1 polymer ?
#
loop_
_entity_poly.entity_id
_entity_poly.type
_entity_poly.pdbx_seq_one_letter_code
_entity_poly.pdbx_strand_id
1 'polypeptide(L)'
;NLTEGLSTREDYLQLYSAFVNYYRIRIPSWVFWWGLGFKGLQGGTARHGFAFNLGIETYLAKPISIHLNYSGGWLNTTYVPEFFGTLNVHIRRLA
;
A
#
# COMPACT_ATOMS: atom_id res chain seq x y z
N ASN A 1 -8.49 17.91 13.85
CA ASN A 1 -9.45 16.79 13.91
C ASN A 1 -9.94 16.49 12.51
N LEU A 2 -9.29 15.55 11.82
CA LEU A 2 -9.78 15.04 10.54
C LEU A 2 -10.79 13.95 10.87
N THR A 3 -12.08 14.28 10.75
CA THR A 3 -13.20 13.37 10.96
C THR A 3 -13.35 12.49 9.73
N GLU A 4 -13.00 11.21 9.84
CA GLU A 4 -13.31 10.20 8.84
C GLU A 4 -14.80 9.85 8.94
N GLY A 5 -15.54 10.11 7.85
CA GLY A 5 -16.96 9.79 7.68
C GLY A 5 -17.19 8.31 7.39
N LEU A 6 -16.62 7.42 8.20
CA LEU A 6 -16.91 5.99 8.13
C LEU A 6 -17.81 5.62 9.30
N SER A 7 -19.10 5.47 9.00
CA SER A 7 -20.09 4.82 9.84
C SER A 7 -19.67 3.36 10.08
N THR A 8 -18.72 3.13 10.98
CA THR A 8 -18.46 1.82 11.56
C THR A 8 -18.18 2.01 13.04
N ARG A 9 -19.04 1.41 13.86
CA ARG A 9 -19.22 1.59 15.30
C ARG A 9 -18.07 1.02 16.15
N GLU A 10 -16.84 1.00 15.61
CA GLU A 10 -15.65 0.60 16.35
C GLU A 10 -14.48 1.50 15.93
N ASP A 11 -13.94 2.23 16.91
CA ASP A 11 -12.76 3.08 16.76
C ASP A 11 -11.53 2.18 16.50
N TYR A 12 -11.26 1.89 15.24
CA TYR A 12 -10.14 1.07 14.82
C TYR A 12 -8.86 1.92 14.80
N LEU A 13 -8.02 1.76 15.82
CA LEU A 13 -6.90 2.67 16.06
C LEU A 13 -5.67 2.38 15.17
N GLN A 14 -5.46 1.14 14.72
CA GLN A 14 -4.24 0.77 13.98
C GLN A 14 -4.48 -0.31 12.91
N LEU A 15 -4.07 -0.02 11.67
CA LEU A 15 -4.02 -0.97 10.55
C LEU A 15 -2.56 -1.26 10.22
N TYR A 16 -2.21 -2.54 10.11
CA TYR A 16 -0.87 -2.98 9.72
C TYR A 16 -0.95 -3.96 8.56
N SER A 17 0.05 -3.93 7.69
CA SER A 17 0.11 -4.78 6.52
C SER A 17 1.54 -5.24 6.25
N ALA A 18 1.69 -6.49 5.84
CA ALA A 18 2.96 -7.11 5.51
C ALA A 18 2.81 -7.89 4.21
N PHE A 19 3.63 -7.56 3.21
CA PHE A 19 3.57 -8.15 1.87
C PHE A 19 4.93 -8.65 1.40
N VAL A 20 4.94 -9.81 0.77
CA VAL A 20 6.08 -10.31 -0.01
C VAL A 20 5.82 -9.96 -1.47
N ASN A 21 6.65 -9.07 -2.03
CA ASN A 21 6.48 -8.55 -3.38
C ASN A 21 7.42 -9.22 -4.38
N TYR A 22 6.88 -9.65 -5.51
CA TYR A 22 7.62 -10.13 -6.67
C TYR A 22 7.64 -9.07 -7.78
N TYR A 23 8.84 -8.58 -8.11
CA TYR A 23 9.06 -7.55 -9.12
C TYR A 23 9.15 -8.17 -10.51
N ARG A 24 8.02 -8.21 -11.22
CA ARG A 24 7.92 -8.91 -12.51
C ARG A 24 8.46 -8.08 -13.68
N ILE A 25 8.12 -6.79 -13.74
CA ILE A 25 8.45 -5.95 -14.90
C ILE A 25 9.35 -4.83 -14.41
N ARG A 26 10.53 -4.71 -15.01
CA ARG A 26 11.50 -3.64 -14.76
C ARG A 26 11.99 -3.10 -16.09
N ILE A 27 11.22 -2.17 -16.64
CA ILE A 27 11.58 -1.38 -17.83
C ILE A 27 12.26 -0.10 -17.31
N PRO A 28 13.22 0.51 -18.05
CA PRO A 28 13.93 1.72 -17.58
C PRO A 28 13.03 2.87 -17.10
N SER A 29 11.79 2.92 -17.59
CA SER A 29 10.82 3.94 -17.22
C SER A 29 9.71 3.43 -16.29
N TRP A 30 9.48 2.11 -16.16
CA TRP A 30 8.32 1.55 -15.45
C TRP A 30 8.71 0.27 -14.69
N VAL A 31 8.40 0.23 -13.40
CA VAL A 31 8.57 -0.95 -12.55
C VAL A 31 7.20 -1.38 -12.05
N PHE A 32 6.89 -2.67 -12.17
CA PHE A 32 5.64 -3.24 -11.68
C PHE A 32 5.91 -4.46 -10.82
N TRP A 33 5.18 -4.56 -9.71
CA TRP A 33 5.22 -5.69 -8.80
C TRP A 33 3.82 -6.09 -8.36
N TRP A 34 3.72 -7.34 -7.96
CA TRP A 34 2.57 -7.86 -7.25
C TRP A 34 3.06 -8.66 -6.04
N GLY A 35 2.23 -8.77 -5.02
CA GLY A 35 2.61 -9.43 -3.79
C GLY A 35 1.40 -10.03 -3.10
N LEU A 36 1.70 -11.00 -2.24
CA LEU A 36 0.74 -11.61 -1.33
C LEU A 36 1.24 -11.41 0.09
N GLY A 37 0.31 -11.41 1.03
CA GLY A 37 0.65 -11.14 2.40
C GLY A 37 -0.56 -11.16 3.31
N PHE A 38 -0.44 -10.42 4.41
CA PHE A 38 -1.45 -10.35 5.45
C PHE A 38 -1.71 -8.90 5.82
N LYS A 39 -2.98 -8.59 6.06
CA LYS A 39 -3.40 -7.36 6.73
C LYS A 39 -3.94 -7.71 8.10
N GLY A 40 -3.71 -6.85 9.06
CA GLY A 40 -4.29 -6.95 10.38
C GLY A 40 -4.71 -5.60 10.91
N LEU A 41 -5.75 -5.61 11.72
CA LEU A 41 -6.37 -4.45 12.29
C LEU A 41 -6.43 -4.66 13.81
N GLN A 42 -5.90 -3.70 14.54
CA GLN A 42 -5.82 -3.72 16.00
C GLN A 42 -6.64 -2.55 16.58
N GLY A 43 -7.66 -2.93 17.33
CA GLY A 43 -8.58 -2.05 18.06
C GLY A 43 -9.14 -2.83 19.25
N GLY A 44 -10.47 -2.84 19.43
CA GLY A 44 -11.13 -3.64 20.48
C GLY A 44 -11.00 -5.17 20.29
N THR A 45 -10.81 -5.64 19.05
CA THR A 45 -10.51 -7.05 18.75
C THR A 45 -9.54 -7.12 17.56
N ALA A 46 -8.51 -7.96 17.67
CA ALA A 46 -7.54 -8.15 16.60
C ALA A 46 -8.17 -8.96 15.46
N ARG A 47 -8.17 -8.39 14.25
CA ARG A 47 -8.62 -9.08 13.03
C ARG A 47 -7.44 -9.19 12.08
N HIS A 48 -7.30 -10.33 11.41
CA HIS A 48 -6.25 -10.56 10.43
C HIS A 48 -6.79 -11.36 9.25
N GLY A 49 -6.10 -11.29 8.11
CA GLY A 49 -6.45 -12.10 6.97
C GLY A 49 -5.51 -11.94 5.78
N PHE A 50 -5.71 -12.80 4.79
CA PHE A 50 -4.93 -12.78 3.56
C PHE A 50 -5.21 -11.52 2.76
N ALA A 51 -4.15 -11.02 2.14
CA ALA A 51 -4.18 -9.82 1.33
C ALA A 51 -3.28 -9.96 0.11
N PHE A 52 -3.58 -9.16 -0.90
CA PHE A 52 -2.78 -8.98 -2.10
C PHE A 52 -2.39 -7.52 -2.25
N ASN A 53 -1.31 -7.31 -2.98
CA ASN A 53 -0.75 -6.01 -3.29
C ASN A 53 -0.39 -5.98 -4.77
N LEU A 54 -0.65 -4.86 -5.43
CA LEU A 54 -0.12 -4.53 -6.74
C LEU A 54 0.40 -3.10 -6.71
N GLY A 55 1.55 -2.88 -7.34
CA GLY A 55 2.14 -1.56 -7.37
C GLY A 55 2.91 -1.31 -8.64
N ILE A 56 3.00 -0.03 -8.97
CA ILE A 56 3.69 0.47 -10.13
C ILE A 56 4.47 1.71 -9.76
N GLU A 57 5.67 1.81 -10.29
CA GLU A 57 6.49 3.01 -10.20
C GLU A 57 6.89 3.44 -11.61
N THR A 58 6.58 4.69 -11.96
CA THR A 58 6.92 5.27 -13.26
C THR A 58 7.91 6.43 -13.09
N TYR A 59 8.96 6.42 -13.91
CA TYR A 59 10.02 7.40 -13.92
C TYR A 59 9.80 8.34 -15.10
N LEU A 60 9.04 9.43 -14.87
CA LEU A 60 8.69 10.41 -15.90
C LEU A 60 9.92 11.16 -16.42
N ALA A 61 10.75 11.65 -15.49
CA ALA A 61 12.01 12.31 -15.78
C ALA A 61 12.88 12.24 -14.52
N LYS A 62 14.16 11.85 -14.66
CA LYS A 62 15.09 11.91 -13.51
C LYS A 62 15.12 13.36 -12.99
N PRO A 63 14.99 13.61 -11.67
CA PRO A 63 14.98 12.68 -10.55
C PRO A 63 13.59 12.27 -10.01
N ILE A 64 12.49 12.55 -10.69
CA ILE A 64 11.12 12.37 -10.17
C ILE A 64 10.55 11.01 -10.59
N SER A 65 9.94 10.29 -9.64
CA SER A 65 9.08 9.13 -9.93
C SER A 65 7.71 9.30 -9.31
N ILE A 66 6.72 8.63 -9.90
CA ILE A 66 5.39 8.46 -9.34
C ILE A 66 5.26 7.00 -8.92
N HIS A 67 4.95 6.77 -7.65
CA HIS A 67 4.70 5.45 -7.08
C HIS A 67 3.22 5.34 -6.75
N LEU A 68 2.55 4.36 -7.33
CA LEU A 68 1.16 4.02 -7.04
C LEU A 68 1.10 2.59 -6.50
N ASN A 69 0.38 2.40 -5.40
CA ASN A 69 0.20 1.12 -4.76
C ASN A 69 -1.28 0.90 -4.44
N TYR A 70 -1.77 -0.30 -4.72
CA TYR A 70 -3.08 -0.74 -4.32
C TYR A 70 -2.96 -2.07 -3.58
N SER A 71 -3.56 -2.15 -2.41
CA SER A 71 -3.63 -3.38 -1.65
C SER A 71 -5.05 -3.69 -1.20
N GLY A 72 -5.46 -4.94 -1.37
CA GLY A 72 -6.77 -5.44 -0.98
C GLY A 72 -6.63 -6.65 -0.09
N GLY A 73 -7.47 -6.76 0.93
CA GLY A 73 -7.47 -7.93 1.81
C GLY A 73 -8.81 -8.14 2.48
N TRP A 74 -9.10 -9.39 2.81
CA TRP A 74 -10.29 -9.76 3.55
C TRP A 74 -9.91 -9.98 5.02
N LEU A 75 -10.45 -9.15 5.90
CA LEU A 75 -10.34 -9.32 7.35
C LEU A 75 -11.66 -9.89 7.86
N ASN A 76 -11.67 -11.21 8.06
CA ASN A 76 -12.86 -12.00 8.38
C ASN A 76 -13.95 -11.86 7.29
N THR A 77 -14.97 -11.01 7.49
CA THR A 77 -16.07 -10.77 6.53
C THR A 77 -16.01 -9.41 5.85
N THR A 78 -15.01 -8.57 6.17
CA THR A 78 -14.89 -7.21 5.64
C THR A 78 -13.73 -7.13 4.65
N TYR A 79 -13.99 -6.61 3.45
CA TYR A 79 -12.94 -6.28 2.49
C TYR A 79 -12.38 -4.88 2.76
N VAL A 80 -11.05 -4.76 2.89
CA VAL A 80 -10.36 -3.51 3.21
C VAL A 80 -9.40 -3.14 2.07
N PRO A 81 -9.85 -2.30 1.12
CA PRO A 81 -9.01 -1.74 0.08
C PRO A 81 -8.20 -0.55 0.60
N GLU A 82 -6.95 -0.44 0.16
CA GLU A 82 -6.09 0.72 0.39
C GLU A 82 -5.44 1.13 -0.92
N PHE A 83 -5.42 2.44 -1.17
CA PHE A 83 -4.72 3.04 -2.30
C PHE A 83 -3.75 4.09 -1.78
N PHE A 84 -2.50 4.01 -2.22
CA PHE A 84 -1.43 4.91 -1.81
C PHE A 84 -0.69 5.43 -3.03
N GLY A 85 -0.58 6.75 -3.13
CA GLY A 85 0.13 7.43 -4.22
C GLY A 85 1.17 8.38 -3.66
N THR A 86 2.41 8.29 -4.14
CA THR A 86 3.51 9.17 -3.75
C THR A 86 4.27 9.71 -4.95
N LEU A 87 4.77 10.93 -4.79
CA LEU A 87 5.76 11.53 -5.68
C LEU A 87 7.12 11.46 -4.99
N ASN A 88 8.07 10.76 -5.59
CA ASN A 88 9.40 10.58 -5.02
C ASN A 88 10.42 11.41 -5.80
N VAL A 89 11.27 12.14 -5.08
CA VAL A 89 12.39 12.90 -5.65
C VAL A 89 13.72 12.24 -5.29
N HIS A 90 14.45 11.82 -6.32
CA HIS A 90 15.72 11.10 -6.21
C HIS A 90 16.91 12.06 -6.30
N ILE A 91 17.28 12.69 -5.18
CA ILE A 91 18.43 13.59 -5.16
C ILE A 91 19.72 12.75 -5.25
N ARG A 92 20.53 12.96 -6.29
CA ARG A 92 21.89 12.41 -6.34
C ARG A 92 22.74 13.14 -5.31
N ARG A 93 23.30 12.42 -4.34
CA ARG A 93 24.32 12.97 -3.43
C ARG A 93 25.56 13.23 -4.28
N LEU A 94 25.88 14.51 -4.51
CA LEU A 94 27.20 14.90 -5.04
C LEU A 94 28.20 14.63 -3.91
N ALA A 95 29.13 13.73 -4.16
CA ALA A 95 30.30 13.47 -3.32
C ALA A 95 31.53 14.06 -4.01
#